data_AF-A0A0G4NI77-F1
#
_entry.id   AF-A0A0G4NI77-F1
#
_cell.length_a   1.000
_cell.length_b   1.000
_cell.length_c   1.000
_cell.angle_alpha   90.00
_cell.angle_beta   90.00
_cell.angle_gamma   90.00
#
_symmetry.space_group_name_H-M   'P 1'
#
loop_
_entity.id
_entity.type
_entity.pdbx_description
1 polymer ?
#
loop_
_entity_poly.entity_id
_entity_poly.type
_entity_poly.pdbx_seq_one_letter_code
_entity_poly.pdbx_strand_id
1 'polypeptide(L)'
;VIVDLCSVVKELVENSLDANATAIDVRFKNQGLESIEVHDNGSGISHDNYEGLALKHHTSKLATFSDLNTLSTFGFRGEALSSLCALSQFSVVTCLA
;
A
#
# COMPACT_ATOMS: atom_id res chain seq x y z
N VAL A 1 2.00 -10.99 6.82
CA VAL A 1 2.22 -9.54 6.65
C VAL A 1 1.30 -8.77 7.56
N ILE A 2 -0.01 -8.95 7.46
CA ILE A 2 -0.98 -8.33 8.36
C ILE A 2 -1.30 -9.28 9.51
N VAL A 3 -1.09 -8.83 10.75
CA VAL A 3 -1.31 -9.62 11.98
C VAL A 3 -2.13 -8.87 13.02
N ASP A 4 -2.17 -7.55 12.93
CA ASP A 4 -2.92 -6.66 13.82
C ASP A 4 -3.27 -5.33 13.10
N LEU A 5 -4.04 -4.47 13.78
CA LEU A 5 -4.43 -3.16 13.26
C LEU A 5 -3.22 -2.26 12.93
N CYS A 6 -2.18 -2.32 13.77
CA CYS A 6 -0.99 -1.49 13.60
C CYS A 6 -0.24 -1.86 12.31
N SER A 7 -0.15 -3.15 11.99
CA SER A 7 0.46 -3.65 10.76
C SER A 7 -0.29 -3.17 9.52
N VAL A 8 -1.62 -3.04 9.57
CA VAL A 8 -2.40 -2.44 8.46
C VAL A 8 -1.98 -1.00 8.23
N VAL A 9 -1.98 -0.19 9.29
CA VAL A 9 -1.65 1.24 9.21
C VAL A 9 -0.22 1.43 8.73
N LYS A 10 0.73 0.67 9.28
CA LYS A 10 2.14 0.71 8.89
C LYS A 10 2.29 0.49 7.38
N GLU A 11 1.75 -0.60 6.84
CA GLU A 11 1.94 -0.96 5.43
C GLU A 11 1.28 0.06 4.48
N LEU A 12 0.11 0.62 4.85
CA LEU A 12 -0.55 1.65 4.03
C LEU A 12 0.19 3.00 4.07
N VAL A 13 0.71 3.40 5.24
CA VAL A 13 1.52 4.62 5.38
C VAL A 13 2.85 4.49 4.65
N GLU A 14 3.52 3.34 4.75
CA GLU A 14 4.76 3.05 4.00
C GLU A 14 4.54 3.12 2.48
N ASN A 15 3.40 2.62 1.99
CA ASN A 15 3.05 2.78 0.57
C ASN A 15 2.82 4.24 0.17
N SER A 16 2.25 5.06 1.07
CA SER A 16 2.06 6.49 0.83
C SER A 16 3.42 7.22 0.76
N LEU A 17 4.36 6.87 1.65
CA LEU A 17 5.72 7.40 1.63
C LEU A 17 6.48 7.00 0.37
N ASP A 18 6.36 5.74 -0.06
CA ASP A 18 6.95 5.26 -1.32
C ASP A 18 6.35 5.96 -2.55
N ALA A 19 5.12 6.48 -2.44
CA ALA A 19 4.48 7.33 -3.46
C ALA A 19 4.89 8.82 -3.36
N ASN A 20 5.88 9.15 -2.52
CA ASN A 20 6.38 10.50 -2.26
C ASN A 20 5.32 11.47 -1.70
N ALA A 21 4.35 10.95 -0.94
CA ALA A 21 3.36 11.79 -0.26
C ALA A 21 4.03 12.76 0.72
N THR A 22 3.52 13.99 0.76
CA THR A 22 3.95 15.05 1.71
C THR A 22 2.94 15.26 2.84
N ALA A 23 1.71 14.76 2.66
CA ALA A 23 0.66 14.74 3.65
C ALA A 23 -0.05 13.38 3.61
N ILE A 24 -0.27 12.80 4.79
CA ILE A 24 -0.92 11.50 4.96
C ILE A 24 -1.94 11.63 6.11
N ASP A 25 -3.21 11.39 5.79
CA ASP A 25 -4.33 11.37 6.72
C ASP A 25 -4.71 9.92 7.04
N VAL A 26 -4.68 9.53 8.31
CA VAL A 26 -5.13 8.21 8.77
C VAL A 26 -6.43 8.37 9.56
N ARG A 27 -7.51 7.73 9.12
CA ARG A 27 -8.84 7.82 9.71
C ARG A 27 -9.31 6.46 10.18
N PHE A 28 -9.89 6.43 11.38
CA PHE A 28 -10.46 5.23 11.98
C PHE A 28 -11.94 5.45 12.24
N LYS A 29 -12.77 4.46 11.90
CA LYS A 29 -14.16 4.38 12.38
C LYS A 29 -14.25 3.30 13.44
N ASN A 30 -14.94 3.63 14.53
CA ASN A 30 -15.09 2.75 15.68
C ASN A 30 -13.73 2.15 16.15
N GLN A 31 -12.72 3.01 16.32
CA GLN A 31 -11.36 2.60 16.73
C GLN A 31 -10.71 1.56 15.79
N GLY A 32 -11.09 1.53 14.52
CA GLY A 32 -10.58 0.59 13.51
C GLY A 32 -11.34 -0.73 13.43
N LEU A 33 -12.34 -0.94 14.30
CA LEU A 33 -13.21 -2.12 14.24
C LEU A 33 -14.17 -2.09 13.04
N GLU A 34 -14.55 -0.88 12.60
CA GLU A 34 -15.43 -0.71 11.44
C GLU A 34 -14.63 -0.46 10.16
N SER A 35 -13.74 0.55 10.16
CA SER A 35 -12.87 0.80 9.01
C SER A 35 -11.59 1.55 9.38
N ILE A 36 -10.61 1.42 8.49
CA ILE A 36 -9.36 2.18 8.46
C ILE A 36 -9.26 2.76 7.05
N GLU A 37 -8.98 4.05 6.96
CA GLU A 37 -8.78 4.73 5.69
C GLU A 37 -7.45 5.50 5.76
N VAL A 38 -6.59 5.34 4.75
CA VAL A 38 -5.34 6.10 4.59
C VAL A 38 -5.45 6.89 3.31
N HIS A 39 -5.36 8.21 3.43
CA HIS A 39 -5.46 9.17 2.32
C HIS A 39 -4.13 9.88 2.21
N ASP A 40 -3.57 9.95 1.01
CA ASP A 40 -2.29 10.59 0.76
C ASP A 40 -2.38 11.51 -0.47
N ASN A 41 -1.40 12.40 -0.60
CA ASN A 41 -1.23 13.27 -1.77
C ASN A 41 0.00 12.88 -2.61
N GLY A 42 0.33 11.59 -2.64
CA GLY A 42 1.43 11.05 -3.43
C GLY A 42 1.12 11.00 -4.93
N SER A 43 1.96 10.29 -5.67
CA SER A 43 1.88 10.21 -7.14
C SER A 43 0.64 9.51 -7.69
N GLY A 44 -0.10 8.79 -6.85
CA GLY A 44 -1.17 7.90 -7.26
C GLY A 44 -0.67 6.64 -7.98
N ILE A 45 -1.62 5.88 -8.55
CA ILE A 45 -1.38 4.59 -9.21
C ILE A 45 -1.78 4.69 -10.68
N SER A 46 -0.88 4.29 -11.58
CA SER A 46 -1.15 4.23 -13.02
C SER A 46 -2.22 3.18 -13.35
N HIS A 47 -3.05 3.46 -14.35
CA HIS A 47 -4.06 2.53 -14.85
C HIS A 47 -3.46 1.18 -15.25
N ASP A 48 -2.24 1.17 -15.79
CA ASP A 48 -1.54 -0.05 -16.20
C ASP A 48 -1.22 -0.98 -15.02
N ASN A 49 -1.25 -0.47 -13.78
CA ASN A 49 -0.99 -1.26 -12.58
C ASN A 49 -2.26 -1.77 -11.89
N TYR A 50 -3.46 -1.42 -12.36
CA TYR A 50 -4.70 -1.75 -11.67
C TYR A 50 -4.93 -3.26 -11.54
N GLU A 51 -4.72 -4.02 -12.62
CA GLU A 51 -4.88 -5.48 -12.59
C GLU A 51 -3.87 -6.17 -11.66
N GLY A 52 -2.68 -5.57 -11.49
CA GLY A 52 -1.59 -6.13 -10.68
C GLY A 52 -1.55 -5.64 -9.23
N LEU A 53 -2.34 -4.64 -8.86
CA LEU A 53 -2.18 -3.89 -7.61
C LEU A 53 -2.26 -4.76 -6.35
N ALA A 54 -3.14 -5.77 -6.36
CA ALA A 54 -3.37 -6.68 -5.23
C ALA A 54 -3.04 -8.14 -5.56
N LEU A 55 -2.31 -8.41 -6.64
CA LEU A 55 -1.83 -9.77 -6.92
C LEU A 55 -0.72 -10.16 -5.94
N LYS A 56 -0.69 -11.43 -5.55
CA LYS A 56 0.37 -11.97 -4.70
C LYS A 56 1.70 -11.89 -5.42
N HIS A 57 2.75 -11.50 -4.69
CA HIS A 57 4.14 -11.43 -5.18
C HIS A 57 4.32 -10.47 -6.36
N HIS A 58 3.43 -9.49 -6.52
CA HIS A 58 3.50 -8.49 -7.56
C HIS A 58 3.89 -7.13 -6.97
N THR A 59 5.00 -6.55 -7.43
CA THR A 59 5.47 -5.23 -6.99
C THR A 59 5.98 -4.41 -8.17
N SER A 60 5.79 -3.09 -8.12
CA SER A 60 6.41 -2.14 -9.05
C SER A 60 7.80 -1.65 -8.60
N LYS A 61 8.26 -2.09 -7.42
CA LYS A 61 9.45 -1.53 -6.73
C LYS A 61 10.73 -2.35 -6.98
N LEU A 62 10.60 -3.49 -7.64
CA LEU A 62 11.70 -4.38 -8.04
C LEU A 62 11.47 -4.85 -9.47
N ALA A 63 12.47 -4.69 -10.34
CA ALA A 63 12.47 -5.26 -11.68
C ALA A 63 13.44 -6.46 -11.78
N THR A 64 14.55 -6.40 -11.03
CA THR A 64 15.57 -7.44 -11.01
C THR A 64 15.95 -7.83 -9.60
N PHE A 65 16.59 -8.99 -9.44
CA PHE A 65 17.10 -9.43 -8.13
C PHE A 65 18.16 -8.48 -7.58
N SER A 66 18.96 -7.85 -8.45
CA SER A 66 20.03 -6.94 -8.04
C SER A 66 19.52 -5.67 -7.36
N ASP A 67 18.28 -5.26 -7.66
CA ASP A 67 17.63 -4.07 -7.09
C ASP A 67 17.44 -4.19 -5.56
N LEU A 68 17.44 -5.41 -5.01
CA LEU A 68 17.39 -5.65 -3.56
C LEU A 68 18.56 -5.00 -2.81
N ASN A 69 19.72 -4.82 -3.46
CA ASN A 69 20.91 -4.24 -2.82
C ASN A 69 20.86 -2.71 -2.76
N THR A 70 20.01 -2.08 -3.56
CA THR A 70 19.91 -0.61 -3.70
C THR A 70 18.52 -0.10 -3.34
N LEU A 71 17.69 -0.94 -2.73
CA LEU A 71 16.30 -0.65 -2.49
C LEU A 71 16.16 0.50 -1.49
N SER A 72 15.51 1.58 -1.92
CA SER A 72 15.25 2.78 -1.11
C SER A 72 13.76 2.97 -0.81
N THR A 73 12.96 1.91 -0.94
CA THR A 73 11.52 1.90 -0.66
C THR A 73 11.22 1.04 0.56
N PHE A 74 10.12 1.32 1.25
CA PHE A 74 9.71 0.54 2.42
C PHE A 74 9.12 -0.81 2.03
N GLY A 75 8.28 -0.83 0.99
CA GLY A 75 7.67 -2.05 0.46
C GLY A 75 8.43 -2.63 -0.74
N PHE A 76 8.39 -3.95 -0.93
CA PHE A 76 8.91 -4.60 -2.15
C PHE A 76 8.41 -6.04 -2.35
N ARG A 77 7.75 -6.63 -1.36
CA ARG A 77 7.34 -8.05 -1.41
C ARG A 77 6.07 -8.27 -2.25
N GLY A 78 5.28 -7.22 -2.48
CA GLY A 78 4.00 -7.35 -3.19
C GLY A 78 2.96 -8.18 -2.42
N GLU A 79 2.99 -8.14 -1.08
CA GLU A 79 2.14 -8.98 -0.24
C GLU A 79 1.10 -8.19 0.57
N ALA A 80 1.36 -6.92 0.87
CA ALA A 80 0.52 -6.12 1.77
C ALA A 80 -0.93 -5.98 1.27
N LEU A 81 -1.13 -5.44 0.07
CA LEU A 81 -2.48 -5.21 -0.47
C LEU A 81 -3.22 -6.53 -0.75
N SER A 82 -2.50 -7.56 -1.23
CA SER A 82 -3.07 -8.90 -1.42
C SER A 82 -3.54 -9.53 -0.10
N SER A 83 -2.81 -9.27 1.00
CA SER A 83 -3.18 -9.75 2.34
C SER A 83 -4.40 -9.00 2.87
N LEU A 84 -4.49 -7.69 2.64
CA LEU A 84 -5.65 -6.89 3.02
C LEU A 84 -6.91 -7.34 2.27
N CYS A 85 -6.82 -7.56 0.95
CA CYS A 85 -7.94 -8.07 0.14
C CYS A 85 -8.46 -9.43 0.64
N ALA A 86 -7.59 -10.28 1.21
CA ALA A 86 -7.99 -11.58 1.73
C ALA A 86 -8.68 -11.51 3.10
N LEU A 87 -8.49 -10.41 3.86
CA LEU A 87 -8.95 -10.26 5.24
C LEU A 87 -10.08 -9.23 5.40
N SER A 88 -10.32 -8.38 4.40
CA SER A 88 -11.30 -7.29 4.50
C SER A 88 -11.99 -6.98 3.17
N GLN A 89 -13.03 -6.15 3.23
CA GLN A 89 -13.53 -5.45 2.06
C GLN A 89 -12.56 -4.31 1.74
N PHE A 90 -11.82 -4.45 0.65
CA PHE A 90 -10.76 -3.52 0.27
C PHE A 90 -11.17 -2.70 -0.96
N SER A 91 -10.88 -1.40 -0.92
CA SER A 91 -11.14 -0.47 -2.02
C SER A 91 -10.02 0.56 -2.12
N VAL A 92 -9.67 0.94 -3.35
CA VAL A 92 -8.69 1.99 -3.63
C VAL A 92 -9.34 3.02 -4.54
N VAL A 93 -9.16 4.28 -4.18
CA VAL A 93 -9.49 5.42 -5.04
C VAL A 93 -8.19 6.17 -5.28
N THR A 94 -7.84 6.41 -6.53
CA THR A 94 -6.55 6.99 -6.91
C THR A 94 -6.68 7.82 -8.17
N CYS A 95 -5.79 8.78 -8.32
CA CYS A 95 -5.61 9.59 -9.53
C CYS A 95 -4.11 9.86 -9.67
N LEU A 96 -3.61 9.88 -10.90
CA LEU A 96 -2.25 10.36 -11.15
C LEU A 96 -2.20 11.87 -10.90
N ALA A 97 -1.14 12.30 -10.22
CA ALA A 97 -0.84 13.72 -9.96
C ALA A 97 -0.38 14.46 -11.23
#